data_AF-A0A8S3YKP3-F1
#
_entry.id   AF-A0A8S3YKP3-F1
#
_cell.length_a   1.000
_cell.length_b   1.000
_cell.length_c   1.000
_cell.angle_alpha   90.00
_cell.angle_beta   90.00
_cell.angle_gamma   90.00
#
_symmetry.space_group_name_H-M   'P 1'
#
loop_
_entity.id
_entity.type
_entity.pdbx_description
1 polymer ?
#
loop_
_entity_poly.entity_id
_entity_poly.type
_entity_poly.pdbx_seq_one_letter_code
_entity_poly.pdbx_strand_id
1 'polypeptide(L)'
;MKLNYTGTVNKNRKRLPQQLKQQPTIFGTPRWLVNNERNILCVSWRDKKSKKPCILLTTNGSSTFEERQEGSRKIQKPSPIHSYNISLNGCDLLDQMVSYYSNYNRKTKKWWKKVFTWMMEVTQVNAHILYMLSHHAAPNE
;
A
#
# COMPACT_ATOMS: atom_id res chain seq x y z
N MET A 1 -8.06 7.10 -19.67
CA MET A 1 -7.66 6.79 -18.27
C MET A 1 -6.33 6.05 -18.31
N LYS A 2 -5.26 6.59 -17.71
CA LYS A 2 -3.93 5.95 -17.67
C LYS A 2 -3.80 5.22 -16.34
N LEU A 3 -3.61 3.90 -16.38
CA LEU A 3 -3.44 3.10 -15.16
C LEU A 3 -1.95 3.09 -14.77
N ASN A 4 -1.67 3.36 -13.51
CA ASN A 4 -0.33 3.25 -12.94
C ASN A 4 -0.29 2.10 -11.95
N TYR A 5 0.84 1.42 -11.88
CA TYR A 5 1.07 0.30 -10.98
C TYR A 5 2.15 0.66 -9.98
N THR A 6 1.89 0.40 -8.70
CA THR A 6 2.87 0.46 -7.62
C THR A 6 2.73 -0.79 -6.77
N GLY A 7 3.82 -1.48 -6.46
CA GLY A 7 3.74 -2.71 -5.69
C GLY A 7 5.08 -3.22 -5.20
N THR A 8 5.04 -3.96 -4.09
CA THR A 8 6.22 -4.63 -3.54
C THR A 8 6.49 -5.94 -4.27
N VAL A 9 7.78 -6.28 -4.42
CA VAL A 9 8.21 -7.48 -5.13
C VAL A 9 9.11 -8.32 -4.23
N ASN A 10 8.84 -9.62 -4.22
CA ASN A 10 9.70 -10.58 -3.54
C ASN A 10 11.08 -10.62 -4.23
N LYS A 11 12.17 -10.54 -3.47
CA LYS A 11 13.56 -10.64 -3.96
C LYS A 11 13.78 -11.88 -4.85
N ASN A 12 13.10 -12.99 -4.57
CA ASN A 12 13.24 -14.24 -5.31
C ASN A 12 12.41 -14.28 -6.61
N ARG A 13 11.73 -13.19 -6.98
CA ARG A 13 10.90 -13.16 -8.20
C ARG A 13 11.76 -13.45 -9.45
N LYS A 14 11.23 -14.30 -10.33
CA LYS A 14 11.83 -14.55 -11.65
C LYS A 14 11.90 -13.23 -12.43
N ARG A 15 12.97 -13.03 -13.21
CA ARG A 15 13.22 -11.82 -14.03
C ARG A 15 13.47 -10.51 -13.26
N LEU A 16 13.60 -10.55 -11.93
CA LEU A 16 14.11 -9.39 -11.20
C LEU A 16 15.61 -9.19 -11.53
N PRO A 17 16.07 -7.96 -11.83
CA PRO A 17 17.45 -7.66 -12.18
C PRO A 17 18.46 -8.23 -11.16
N GLN A 18 19.52 -8.87 -11.65
CA GLN A 18 20.53 -9.51 -10.79
C GLN A 18 21.23 -8.50 -9.88
N GLN A 19 21.37 -7.25 -10.32
CA GLN A 19 21.91 -6.13 -9.55
C GLN A 19 21.18 -5.92 -8.21
N LEU A 20 19.87 -6.17 -8.13
CA LEU A 20 19.09 -6.09 -6.89
C LEU A 20 19.17 -7.36 -6.04
N LYS A 21 19.51 -8.48 -6.67
CA LYS A 21 19.61 -9.78 -5.99
C LYS A 21 20.95 -9.97 -5.28
N GLN A 22 22.03 -9.67 -6.01
CA GLN A 22 23.39 -9.98 -5.61
C GLN A 22 23.97 -8.95 -4.65
N GLN A 23 23.68 -7.67 -4.86
CA GLN A 23 24.25 -6.61 -4.03
C GLN A 23 23.30 -6.23 -2.89
N PRO A 24 23.71 -6.38 -1.62
CA PRO A 24 22.87 -6.02 -0.49
C PRO A 24 22.68 -4.51 -0.44
N THR A 25 21.43 -4.06 -0.29
CA THR A 25 21.13 -2.64 -0.03
C THR A 25 21.69 -2.27 1.34
N ILE A 26 22.52 -1.22 1.35
CA ILE A 26 23.08 -0.64 2.57
C ILE A 26 21.94 0.05 3.33
N PHE A 27 22.02 0.04 4.66
CA PHE A 27 21.03 0.70 5.50
C PHE A 27 20.96 2.20 5.19
N GLY A 28 19.74 2.73 5.03
CA GLY A 28 19.50 4.15 4.79
C GLY A 28 19.75 4.63 3.36
N THR A 29 20.50 3.90 2.52
CA THR A 29 20.73 4.30 1.13
C THR A 29 19.84 3.48 0.17
N PRO A 30 18.86 4.10 -0.49
CA PRO A 30 18.07 3.43 -1.50
C PRO A 30 18.88 3.22 -2.77
N ARG A 31 18.56 2.13 -3.45
CA ARG A 31 19.05 1.86 -4.80
C ARG A 31 17.90 1.99 -5.79
N TRP A 32 18.15 2.77 -6.83
CA TRP A 32 17.21 3.04 -7.89
C TRP A 32 17.65 2.30 -9.15
N LEU A 33 16.71 1.65 -9.83
CA LEU A 33 16.91 1.13 -11.18
C LEU A 33 15.75 1.64 -12.03
N VAL A 34 16.07 2.39 -13.07
CA VAL A 34 15.09 2.92 -14.01
C VAL A 34 15.17 2.10 -15.29
N ASN A 35 14.04 1.59 -15.74
CA ASN A 35 13.89 1.05 -17.09
C ASN A 35 13.12 2.06 -17.93
N ASN A 36 13.85 2.79 -18.78
CA ASN A 36 13.28 3.83 -19.65
C ASN A 36 12.37 3.26 -20.73
N GLU A 37 12.66 2.05 -21.24
CA GLU A 37 11.85 1.41 -22.30
C GLU A 37 10.43 1.12 -21.83
N ARG A 38 10.28 0.75 -20.55
CA ARG A 38 9.00 0.37 -19.95
C ARG A 38 8.43 1.44 -19.02
N ASN A 39 9.16 2.54 -18.82
CA ASN A 39 8.86 3.57 -17.83
C ASN A 39 8.58 2.99 -16.43
N ILE A 40 9.47 2.10 -15.96
CA ILE A 40 9.37 1.46 -14.65
C ILE A 40 10.53 1.92 -13.79
N LEU A 41 10.21 2.45 -12.60
CA LEU A 41 11.16 2.72 -11.54
C LEU A 41 11.12 1.57 -10.52
N CYS A 42 12.28 1.01 -10.24
CA CYS A 42 12.49 0.05 -9.17
C CYS A 42 13.30 0.68 -8.04
N VAL A 43 12.84 0.50 -6.81
CA VAL A 43 13.47 1.04 -5.61
C VAL A 43 13.76 -0.12 -4.67
N SER A 44 15.01 -0.30 -4.27
CA SER A 44 15.37 -1.20 -3.17
C SER A 44 15.82 -0.36 -1.98
N TRP A 45 15.16 -0.51 -0.83
CA TRP A 45 15.45 0.28 0.36
C TRP A 45 15.43 -0.57 1.63
N ARG A 46 16.34 -0.26 2.55
CA ARG A 46 16.48 -0.98 3.82
C ARG A 46 16.28 -0.02 4.99
N ASP A 47 15.07 -0.08 5.54
CA ASP A 47 14.62 0.75 6.68
C ASP A 47 15.33 0.41 8.00
N LYS A 48 15.66 -0.86 8.25
CA LYS A 48 16.36 -1.30 9.47
C LYS A 48 17.48 -2.27 9.14
N LYS A 49 18.61 -2.17 9.85
CA LYS A 49 19.75 -3.09 9.69
C LYS A 49 19.34 -4.56 9.90
N SER A 50 18.40 -4.87 10.78
CA SER A 50 17.92 -6.24 11.01
C SER A 50 16.93 -6.75 9.96
N LYS A 51 16.35 -5.87 9.13
CA LYS A 51 15.35 -6.25 8.14
C LYS A 51 15.98 -6.48 6.76
N LYS A 52 15.35 -7.37 5.98
CA LYS A 52 15.61 -7.53 4.54
C LYS A 52 15.21 -6.23 3.81
N PRO A 53 15.89 -5.87 2.71
CA PRO A 53 15.48 -4.73 1.91
C PRO A 53 14.09 -4.96 1.30
N CYS A 54 13.28 -3.91 1.29
CA CYS A 54 12.03 -3.85 0.54
C CYS A 54 12.34 -3.47 -0.90
N ILE A 55 11.74 -4.17 -1.86
CA ILE A 55 11.84 -3.87 -3.28
C ILE A 55 10.46 -3.42 -3.74
N LEU A 56 10.37 -2.21 -4.29
CA LEU A 56 9.17 -1.60 -4.83
C LEU A 56 9.35 -1.40 -6.34
N LEU A 57 8.30 -1.66 -7.11
CA LEU A 57 8.16 -1.25 -8.50
C LEU A 57 7.07 -0.18 -8.60
N THR A 58 7.31 0.86 -9.38
CA THR A 58 6.31 1.86 -9.71
C THR A 58 6.43 2.28 -11.18
N THR A 59 5.30 2.52 -11.84
CA THR A 59 5.23 3.14 -13.18
C THR A 59 5.03 4.66 -13.10
N ASN A 60 4.81 5.19 -11.90
CA ASN A 60 4.62 6.61 -11.64
C ASN A 60 5.31 6.97 -10.32
N GLY A 61 6.62 7.20 -10.39
CA GLY A 61 7.40 7.58 -9.23
C GLY A 61 8.68 8.29 -9.64
N SER A 62 9.17 9.13 -8.74
CA SER A 62 10.43 9.86 -8.91
C SER A 62 11.51 9.26 -8.01
N SER A 63 12.76 9.37 -8.42
CA SER A 63 13.92 8.97 -7.62
C SER A 63 14.29 10.06 -6.60
N THR A 64 13.32 10.48 -5.80
CA THR A 64 13.45 11.53 -4.78
C THR A 64 13.27 10.97 -3.37
N PHE A 65 13.71 11.75 -2.40
CA PHE A 65 13.48 11.48 -0.99
C PHE A 65 12.39 12.41 -0.46
N GLU A 66 11.63 11.89 0.49
CA GLU A 66 10.72 12.67 1.32
C GLU A 66 11.21 12.59 2.77
N GLU A 67 11.30 13.75 3.40
CA GLU A 67 11.64 13.87 4.81
C GLU A 67 10.36 13.71 5.62
N ARG A 68 10.32 12.71 6.50
CA ARG A 68 9.23 12.52 7.45
C ARG A 68 9.75 12.68 8.87
N GLN A 69 8.99 13.40 9.68
CA GLN A 69 9.18 13.41 11.12
C GLN A 69 8.44 12.22 11.73
N GLU A 70 9.19 11.28 12.32
CA GLU A 70 8.65 10.13 13.06
C GLU A 70 9.01 10.34 14.54
N GLY A 71 8.08 10.97 15.28
CA GLY A 71 8.33 11.48 16.63
C GLY A 71 9.35 12.62 16.63
N SER A 72 10.44 12.50 17.39
CA SER A 72 11.52 13.50 17.42
C SER A 72 12.59 13.30 16.34
N ARG A 73 12.47 12.28 15.49
CA ARG A 73 13.49 11.94 14.47
C ARG A 73 13.03 12.30 13.07
N LYS A 74 13.90 12.99 12.32
CA LYS A 74 13.75 13.22 10.89
C LYS A 74 14.34 12.04 10.13
N ILE A 75 13.51 11.35 9.34
CA ILE A 75 13.90 10.18 8.56
C ILE A 75 13.65 10.49 7.08
N GLN A 76 14.69 10.36 6.27
CA GLN A 76 14.57 10.42 4.82
C GLN A 76 14.14 9.05 4.28
N LYS A 77 12.97 9.00 3.63
CA LYS A 77 12.44 7.79 3.00
C LYS A 77 12.29 8.04 1.49
N PRO A 78 12.48 7.02 0.64
CA PRO A 78 12.18 7.16 -0.79
C PRO A 78 10.72 7.56 -1.04
N SER A 79 10.49 8.60 -1.85
CA SER A 79 9.14 9.10 -2.17
C SER A 79 8.20 7.99 -2.67
N PRO A 80 8.60 7.09 -3.60
CA PRO A 80 7.72 6.00 -4.03
C PRO A 80 7.29 5.05 -2.90
N ILE A 81 8.15 4.83 -1.92
CA ILE A 81 7.84 4.00 -0.74
C ILE A 81 6.87 4.73 0.17
N HIS A 82 7.01 6.05 0.31
CA HIS A 82 6.07 6.86 1.06
C HIS A 82 4.67 6.86 0.42
N SER A 83 4.58 7.16 -0.88
CA SER A 83 3.31 7.15 -1.61
C SER A 83 2.64 5.76 -1.55
N TYR A 84 3.43 4.70 -1.69
CA TYR A 84 2.93 3.32 -1.53
C TYR A 84 2.30 3.11 -0.15
N ASN A 85 3.00 3.49 0.93
CA ASN A 85 2.50 3.30 2.29
C ASN A 85 1.21 4.08 2.58
N ILE A 86 1.03 5.28 2.00
CA ILE A 86 -0.24 6.02 2.13
C ILE A 86 -1.37 5.26 1.44
N SER A 87 -1.12 4.75 0.24
CA SER A 87 -2.16 4.09 -0.58
C SER A 87 -2.49 2.65 -0.15
N LEU A 88 -1.63 2.00 0.64
CA LEU A 88 -1.73 0.56 0.92
C LEU A 88 -2.98 0.19 1.72
N ASN A 89 -3.45 1.10 2.57
CA ASN A 89 -4.41 0.78 3.61
C ASN A 89 -5.87 0.73 3.14
N GLY A 90 -6.15 0.97 1.85
CA GLY A 90 -7.54 1.06 1.37
C GLY A 90 -8.38 -0.19 1.65
N CYS A 91 -7.85 -1.39 1.32
CA CYS A 91 -8.54 -2.65 1.57
C CYS A 91 -8.56 -3.02 3.05
N ASP A 92 -7.42 -2.87 3.75
CA ASP A 92 -7.30 -3.20 5.17
C ASP A 92 -8.24 -2.35 6.04
N LEU A 93 -8.50 -1.09 5.66
CA LEU A 93 -9.46 -0.22 6.34
C LEU A 93 -10.89 -0.73 6.21
N LEU A 94 -11.30 -1.18 5.02
CA LEU A 94 -12.62 -1.79 4.81
C LEU A 94 -12.74 -3.07 5.65
N ASP A 95 -11.74 -3.94 5.60
CA ASP A 95 -11.72 -5.19 6.37
C ASP A 95 -11.79 -4.92 7.88
N GLN A 96 -11.09 -3.89 8.36
CA GLN A 96 -11.15 -3.44 9.75
C GLN A 96 -12.56 -2.93 10.12
N MET A 97 -13.17 -2.08 9.27
CA MET A 97 -14.52 -1.55 9.49
C MET A 97 -15.58 -2.65 9.54
N VAL A 98 -15.52 -3.60 8.60
CA VAL A 98 -16.39 -4.77 8.57
C VAL A 98 -16.15 -5.66 9.78
N SER A 99 -14.88 -5.81 10.22
CA SER A 99 -14.54 -6.63 11.38
C SER A 99 -15.16 -6.13 12.69
N TYR A 100 -15.38 -4.82 12.87
CA TYR A 100 -16.00 -4.29 14.10
C TYR A 100 -17.44 -4.79 14.29
N TYR A 101 -18.17 -5.01 13.20
CA TYR A 101 -19.57 -5.44 13.23
C TYR A 101 -19.74 -6.78 12.50
N SER A 102 -18.84 -7.74 12.79
CA SER A 102 -18.68 -9.04 12.11
C SER A 102 -19.89 -10.01 12.21
N ASN A 103 -21.04 -9.65 11.66
CA ASN A 103 -22.18 -10.55 11.49
C ASN A 103 -21.86 -11.68 10.50
N TYR A 104 -20.94 -11.49 9.55
CA TYR A 104 -20.46 -12.54 8.64
C TYR A 104 -19.80 -13.73 9.36
N ASN A 105 -19.31 -13.53 10.60
CA ASN A 105 -18.68 -14.56 11.42
C ASN A 105 -19.68 -15.48 12.15
N ARG A 106 -20.99 -15.29 11.99
CA ARG A 106 -22.01 -16.18 12.57
C ARG A 106 -21.84 -17.61 12.03
N LYS A 107 -21.94 -18.60 12.94
CA LYS A 107 -21.85 -20.02 12.58
C LYS A 107 -22.98 -20.38 11.60
N THR A 108 -22.63 -20.85 10.41
CA THR A 108 -23.56 -21.33 9.39
C THR A 108 -23.03 -22.59 8.75
N LYS A 109 -23.93 -23.54 8.43
CA LYS A 109 -23.61 -24.76 7.68
C LYS A 109 -23.49 -24.50 6.18
N LYS A 110 -24.07 -23.40 5.67
CA LYS A 110 -24.07 -23.04 4.24
C LYS A 110 -23.09 -21.88 3.99
N TRP A 111 -22.06 -22.11 3.16
CA TRP A 111 -20.99 -21.13 2.92
C TRP A 111 -21.48 -19.84 2.25
N TRP A 112 -22.44 -19.93 1.33
CA TRP A 112 -22.98 -18.77 0.61
C TRP A 112 -23.60 -17.72 1.54
N LYS A 113 -24.15 -18.15 2.69
CA LYS A 113 -24.70 -17.23 3.70
C LYS A 113 -23.64 -16.29 4.26
N LYS A 114 -22.37 -16.74 4.38
CA LYS A 114 -21.27 -15.88 4.82
C LYS A 114 -20.98 -14.80 3.80
N VAL A 115 -20.93 -15.16 2.52
CA VAL A 115 -20.70 -14.22 1.42
C VAL A 115 -21.81 -13.17 1.35
N PHE A 116 -23.08 -13.60 1.46
CA PHE A 116 -24.23 -12.70 1.48
C PHE A 116 -24.16 -11.68 2.63
N THR A 117 -23.90 -12.15 3.87
CA THR A 117 -23.80 -11.25 5.03
C THR A 117 -22.61 -10.29 4.89
N TRP A 118 -21.47 -10.76 4.38
CA TRP A 118 -20.31 -9.91 4.14
C TRP A 118 -20.60 -8.81 3.10
N MET A 119 -21.31 -9.13 2.02
CA MET A 119 -21.74 -8.11 1.03
C MET A 119 -22.65 -7.05 1.65
N MET A 120 -23.55 -7.44 2.55
CA MET A 120 -24.44 -6.50 3.26
C MET A 120 -23.63 -5.56 4.17
N GLU A 121 -22.62 -6.06 4.87
CA GLU A 121 -21.75 -5.25 5.73
C GLU A 121 -20.90 -4.27 4.91
N VAL A 122 -20.31 -4.72 3.80
CA VAL A 122 -19.58 -3.85 2.87
C VAL A 122 -20.50 -2.75 2.33
N THR A 123 -21.75 -3.10 2.00
CA THR A 123 -22.75 -2.13 1.54
C THR A 123 -23.05 -1.08 2.62
N GLN A 124 -23.19 -1.50 3.88
CA GLN A 124 -23.41 -0.61 5.01
C GLN A 124 -22.23 0.36 5.21
N VAL A 125 -20.99 -0.14 5.12
CA VAL A 125 -19.78 0.71 5.20
C VAL A 125 -19.75 1.72 4.05
N ASN A 126 -20.01 1.28 2.83
CA ASN A 126 -20.04 2.17 1.66
C ASN A 126 -21.15 3.23 1.76
N ALA A 127 -22.34 2.85 2.24
CA ALA A 127 -23.44 3.78 2.47
C ALA A 127 -23.07 4.83 3.53
N HIS A 128 -22.39 4.42 4.60
CA HIS A 128 -21.90 5.35 5.61
C HIS A 128 -20.83 6.31 5.05
N ILE A 129 -19.89 5.82 4.25
CA ILE A 129 -18.88 6.68 3.58
C ILE A 129 -19.56 7.71 2.67
N LEU A 130 -20.54 7.29 1.86
CA LEU A 130 -21.29 8.20 0.99
C LEU A 130 -22.06 9.25 1.78
N TYR A 131 -22.71 8.84 2.88
CA TYR A 131 -23.40 9.75 3.79
C TYR A 131 -22.43 10.79 4.39
N MET A 132 -21.26 10.36 4.85
CA MET A 132 -20.25 11.28 5.40
C MET A 132 -19.73 12.25 4.34
N LEU A 133 -19.49 11.77 3.12
CA LEU A 133 -19.05 12.62 2.00
C LEU A 133 -20.10 13.66 1.61
N SER A 134 -21.39 13.32 1.63
CA SER A 134 -22.46 14.28 1.29
C SER A 134 -22.66 15.34 2.38
N HIS A 135 -22.50 14.99 3.66
CA HIS A 135 -22.74 15.90 4.78
C HIS A 135 -21.51 16.75 5.15
N HIS A 136 -20.29 16.27 4.88
CA HIS A 136 -19.07 17.09 5.02
C HIS A 136 -18.82 18.05 3.85
N ALA A 137 -19.51 17.85 2.71
CA ALA A 137 -19.44 18.76 1.56
C ALA A 137 -20.38 19.98 1.67
N ALA A 138 -21.22 20.04 2.70
CA ALA A 138 -21.93 21.26 3.08
C ALA A 138 -21.09 22.02 4.11
N PRO A 139 -20.26 23.02 3.70
CA PRO A 139 -19.72 23.95 4.68
C PRO A 139 -20.91 24.66 5.35
N ASN A 140 -20.87 24.72 6.67
CA ASN A 140 -21.86 25.39 7.52
C ASN A 140 -22.29 26.74 6.90
N GLU A 141 -23.60 26.92 6.71
CA GLU A 141 -24.23 28.25 6.70
C GLU A 141 -24.03 28.95 8.05
#